data_AF-A0A1M7INX6-F1
#
_entry.id   AF-A0A1M7INX6-F1
#
_cell.length_a   1.000
_cell.length_b   1.000
_cell.length_c   1.000
_cell.angle_alpha   90.00
_cell.angle_beta   90.00
_cell.angle_gamma   90.00
#
_symmetry.space_group_name_H-M   'P 1'
#
loop_
_entity.id
_entity.type
_entity.pdbx_description
1 polymer ?
#
loop_
_entity_poly.entity_id
_entity_poly.type
_entity_poly.pdbx_seq_one_letter_code
_entity_poly.pdbx_strand_id
1 'polypeptide(L)'
;MKLDFASIKDCLRFSRNAYFYKRNGLLQADVDSALQSLKKGAYHYSSTNNNIDYQIVIFKCKPKIPSFASNENFPWKEIKLGYFFILMDSDYVAILKQNTNIPSKISNKLYPIEYEQLTKFHIDDKTKFKSVNMQNIDGQKTSVWTKSYIADDLKRNISGVDAGNFIVRSLRGKNEKNRISICVNSSRINQYGSKIQLEEICSWIAESFNELRQKERNDVENNFISNFALQETFNGAAVPSSIFLHTEYLKSLFCETPIIESKPNFNIYKYLDSFYDSVKVKKDELGNFVANYKDDVVKVEFLSGKTNNRIWLSNKTWKKIKIIDQCLDNFKEKNLEQIINEENLFNVYFDKNAKVYSNGKLFSSSRLLNNAPFFLQYMSNEEMKDSKIESEKWNSKLDWKSGDSEEIRKKKNDKIGRMKKWYSKSEFFFVESKFSSPDSALFCDDLEDEWADFIRIKDDEVSFFVCKYKKEKKDSASASDFQDVVGQALKNLGNMLPSHEQLGKKQEKWSKKHSRTNIPRANVDEQSIEEYIKKWECGMMQPMFKKRMCLVVNFLNKDDFVNQIKKMQNDFKKNVKSTNKNEYAFQKLWILSMFVNACLQINVEPRIICK
;
A
#
# COMPACT_ATOMS: atom_id res chain seq x y z
N MET A 1 -49.18 10.06 -16.85
CA MET A 1 -49.50 10.95 -15.70
C MET A 1 -48.28 11.81 -15.40
N LYS A 2 -48.25 13.07 -15.86
CA LYS A 2 -47.18 14.02 -15.53
C LYS A 2 -47.45 14.53 -14.11
N LEU A 3 -46.81 13.93 -13.11
CA LEU A 3 -46.75 14.53 -11.77
C LEU A 3 -45.97 15.83 -11.87
N ASP A 4 -46.56 16.93 -11.40
CA ASP A 4 -45.89 18.23 -11.29
C ASP A 4 -44.84 18.17 -10.18
N PHE A 5 -43.62 18.64 -10.43
CA PHE A 5 -42.58 18.65 -9.41
C PHE A 5 -42.99 19.49 -8.20
N ALA A 6 -43.76 20.57 -8.41
CA ALA A 6 -44.29 21.39 -7.33
C ALA A 6 -45.13 20.57 -6.34
N SER A 7 -45.84 19.54 -6.82
CA SER A 7 -46.68 18.66 -5.97
C SER A 7 -45.90 17.66 -5.13
N ILE A 8 -44.63 17.38 -5.46
CA ILE A 8 -43.83 16.35 -4.77
C ILE A 8 -42.62 16.93 -4.03
N LYS A 9 -42.26 18.19 -4.26
CA LYS A 9 -41.09 18.87 -3.69
C LYS A 9 -41.03 18.70 -2.16
N ASP A 10 -42.14 18.96 -1.49
CA ASP A 10 -42.25 18.90 -0.02
C ASP A 10 -42.30 17.48 0.54
N CYS A 11 -42.40 16.47 -0.34
CA CYS A 11 -42.35 15.05 0.01
C CYS A 11 -40.94 14.45 -0.14
N LEU A 12 -40.02 15.14 -0.85
CA LEU A 12 -38.65 14.66 -1.02
C LEU A 12 -37.89 14.74 0.31
N ARG A 13 -37.18 13.67 0.64
CA ARG A 13 -36.43 13.52 1.89
C ARG A 13 -35.02 13.02 1.61
N PHE A 14 -34.02 13.81 1.94
CA PHE A 14 -32.62 13.54 1.66
C PHE A 14 -31.84 13.25 2.94
N SER A 15 -30.90 12.30 2.89
CA SER A 15 -29.84 12.23 3.89
C SER A 15 -28.78 13.29 3.57
N ARG A 16 -28.15 13.86 4.60
CA ARG A 16 -26.96 14.73 4.44
C ARG A 16 -25.74 13.90 3.99
N ASN A 17 -25.74 13.47 2.73
CA ASN A 17 -24.71 12.64 2.14
C ASN A 17 -24.51 13.06 0.67
N ALA A 18 -23.39 13.70 0.38
CA ALA A 18 -23.08 14.21 -0.95
C ALA A 18 -21.60 14.04 -1.30
N TYR A 19 -21.32 14.01 -2.60
CA TYR A 19 -19.98 14.07 -3.17
C TYR A 19 -19.66 15.53 -3.50
N PHE A 20 -18.56 16.05 -3.01
CA PHE A 20 -18.12 17.43 -3.20
C PHE A 20 -16.94 17.49 -4.16
N TYR A 21 -16.92 18.50 -5.02
CA TYR A 21 -15.88 18.68 -6.04
C TYR A 21 -15.60 20.15 -6.25
N LYS A 22 -14.37 20.48 -6.68
CA LYS A 22 -14.06 21.78 -7.27
C LYS A 22 -14.55 21.83 -8.71
N ARG A 23 -15.16 22.95 -9.07
CA ARG A 23 -15.68 23.24 -10.41
C ARG A 23 -14.51 23.59 -11.34
N ASN A 24 -14.43 22.95 -12.50
CA ASN A 24 -13.44 23.29 -13.53
C ASN A 24 -14.09 23.51 -14.89
N GLY A 25 -14.52 24.74 -15.16
CA GLY A 25 -15.14 25.10 -16.44
C GLY A 25 -16.41 24.29 -16.76
N LEU A 26 -17.04 23.68 -15.75
CA LEU A 26 -18.37 23.09 -15.87
C LEU A 26 -19.37 24.23 -16.02
N LEU A 27 -20.08 24.27 -17.13
CA LEU A 27 -21.12 25.27 -17.41
C LEU A 27 -22.50 24.65 -17.23
N GLN A 28 -23.52 25.50 -17.03
CA GLN A 28 -24.90 25.05 -16.90
C GLN A 28 -25.36 24.24 -18.13
N ALA A 29 -24.95 24.66 -19.32
CA ALA A 29 -25.23 23.95 -20.57
C ALA A 29 -24.65 22.53 -20.63
N ASP A 30 -23.50 22.28 -19.98
CA ASP A 30 -22.94 20.93 -19.90
C ASP A 30 -23.83 20.01 -19.05
N VAL A 31 -24.34 20.55 -17.94
CA VAL A 31 -25.27 19.85 -17.05
C VAL A 31 -26.57 19.58 -17.76
N ASP A 32 -27.18 20.58 -18.40
CA ASP A 32 -28.43 20.42 -19.12
C ASP A 32 -28.31 19.34 -20.20
N SER A 33 -27.23 19.36 -20.98
CA SER A 33 -26.94 18.34 -22.01
C SER A 33 -26.70 16.96 -21.41
N ALA A 34 -25.98 16.86 -20.29
CA ALA A 34 -25.74 15.61 -19.61
C ALA A 34 -27.02 15.00 -19.03
N LEU A 35 -27.84 15.82 -18.37
CA LEU A 35 -29.09 15.40 -17.76
C LEU A 35 -30.15 15.05 -18.81
N GLN A 36 -30.15 15.70 -19.98
CA GLN A 36 -31.00 15.31 -21.12
C GLN A 36 -30.84 13.83 -21.52
N SER A 37 -29.64 13.27 -21.41
CA SER A 37 -29.42 11.85 -21.70
C SER A 37 -30.13 10.90 -20.71
N LEU A 38 -30.43 11.39 -19.49
CA LEU A 38 -31.14 10.66 -18.44
C LEU A 38 -32.67 10.85 -18.52
N LYS A 39 -33.20 11.70 -19.44
CA LYS A 39 -34.59 12.18 -19.43
C LYS A 39 -35.68 11.19 -19.89
N LYS A 40 -35.38 9.99 -20.43
CA LYS A 40 -36.44 9.09 -20.92
C LYS A 40 -37.36 8.62 -19.77
N GLY A 41 -38.52 9.27 -19.62
CA GLY A 41 -39.48 9.01 -18.54
C GLY A 41 -39.10 9.60 -17.17
N ALA A 42 -38.24 10.62 -17.14
CA ALA A 42 -37.72 11.21 -15.91
C ALA A 42 -38.45 12.49 -15.50
N TYR A 43 -38.54 12.74 -14.19
CA TYR A 43 -38.90 14.04 -13.62
C TYR A 43 -37.66 14.92 -13.55
N HIS A 44 -37.79 16.18 -13.97
CA HIS A 44 -36.70 17.15 -13.97
C HIS A 44 -37.14 18.43 -13.28
N TYR A 45 -36.27 18.99 -12.45
CA TYR A 45 -36.49 20.28 -11.79
C TYR A 45 -35.18 21.04 -11.67
N SER A 46 -35.24 22.34 -11.86
CA SER A 46 -34.12 23.25 -11.74
C SER A 46 -34.57 24.52 -11.01
N SER A 47 -33.79 24.99 -10.05
CA SER A 47 -34.05 26.23 -9.32
C SER A 47 -32.75 26.75 -8.69
N THR A 48 -32.83 27.90 -8.03
CA THR A 48 -31.71 28.56 -7.35
C THR A 48 -32.14 28.82 -5.91
N ASN A 49 -31.28 28.45 -4.95
CA ASN A 49 -31.51 28.72 -3.53
C ASN A 49 -30.17 29.10 -2.88
N ASN A 50 -30.13 30.17 -2.07
CA ASN A 50 -28.92 30.69 -1.43
C ASN A 50 -27.73 30.92 -2.40
N ASN A 51 -27.99 31.48 -3.60
CA ASN A 51 -27.01 31.66 -4.68
C ASN A 51 -26.37 30.36 -5.20
N ILE A 52 -27.03 29.23 -4.99
CA ILE A 52 -26.62 27.93 -5.52
C ILE A 52 -27.66 27.46 -6.51
N ASP A 53 -27.20 27.26 -7.74
CA ASP A 53 -28.02 26.67 -8.79
C ASP A 53 -28.08 25.17 -8.58
N TYR A 54 -29.29 24.61 -8.68
CA TYR A 54 -29.46 23.18 -8.51
C TYR A 54 -30.42 22.55 -9.49
N GLN A 55 -30.15 21.30 -9.82
CA GLN A 55 -30.96 20.49 -10.73
C GLN A 55 -31.14 19.07 -10.21
N ILE A 56 -32.37 18.56 -10.28
CA ILE A 56 -32.75 17.21 -9.87
C ILE A 56 -33.36 16.48 -11.06
N VAL A 57 -32.90 15.25 -11.28
CA VAL A 57 -33.53 14.29 -12.19
C VAL A 57 -33.86 13.02 -11.44
N ILE A 58 -35.12 12.60 -11.50
CA ILE A 58 -35.60 11.33 -10.93
C ILE A 58 -36.10 10.46 -12.08
N PHE A 59 -35.64 9.22 -12.17
CA PHE A 59 -35.94 8.34 -13.29
C PHE A 59 -36.11 6.88 -12.87
N LYS A 60 -36.75 6.08 -13.73
CA LYS A 60 -36.83 4.63 -13.56
C LYS A 60 -35.61 3.98 -14.20
N CYS A 61 -34.88 3.17 -13.45
CA CYS A 61 -33.81 2.34 -14.00
C CYS A 61 -34.40 1.29 -14.95
N LYS A 62 -33.58 0.77 -15.87
CA LYS A 62 -33.98 -0.35 -16.73
C LYS A 62 -34.38 -1.56 -15.83
N PRO A 63 -35.48 -2.27 -16.15
CA PRO A 63 -35.86 -3.48 -15.41
C PRO A 63 -34.74 -4.52 -15.45
N LYS A 64 -34.37 -5.07 -14.29
CA LYS A 64 -33.32 -6.09 -14.13
C LYS A 64 -33.85 -7.29 -13.37
N ILE A 65 -33.17 -8.43 -13.48
CA ILE A 65 -33.45 -9.58 -12.62
C ILE A 65 -33.05 -9.19 -11.18
N PRO A 66 -33.88 -9.45 -10.15
CA PRO A 66 -33.53 -9.15 -8.77
C PRO A 66 -32.25 -9.87 -8.34
N SER A 67 -31.44 -9.25 -7.48
CA SER A 67 -30.14 -9.82 -7.08
C SER A 67 -30.22 -11.13 -6.29
N PHE A 68 -31.39 -11.48 -5.75
CA PHE A 68 -31.63 -12.76 -5.07
C PHE A 68 -32.07 -13.88 -6.02
N ALA A 69 -32.39 -13.56 -7.28
CA ALA A 69 -32.79 -14.55 -8.27
C ALA A 69 -31.55 -15.08 -9.00
N SER A 70 -31.31 -16.39 -8.89
CA SER A 70 -30.14 -17.08 -9.44
C SER A 70 -30.31 -17.57 -10.88
N ASN A 71 -31.49 -17.39 -11.48
CA ASN A 71 -31.84 -17.92 -12.80
C ASN A 71 -32.29 -16.80 -13.75
N GLU A 72 -31.77 -16.81 -14.98
CA GLU A 72 -32.16 -15.88 -16.05
C GLU A 72 -33.65 -15.95 -16.40
N ASN A 73 -34.31 -17.09 -16.15
CA ASN A 73 -35.73 -17.31 -16.39
C ASN A 73 -36.64 -16.82 -15.25
N PHE A 74 -36.17 -15.94 -14.37
CA PHE A 74 -36.98 -15.45 -13.26
C PHE A 74 -38.19 -14.63 -13.77
N PRO A 75 -39.43 -14.91 -13.30
CA PRO A 75 -40.63 -14.36 -13.94
C PRO A 75 -40.84 -12.86 -13.71
N TRP A 76 -40.08 -12.23 -12.80
CA TRP A 76 -40.29 -10.85 -12.36
C TRP A 76 -39.04 -10.03 -12.62
N LYS A 77 -39.20 -8.78 -13.05
CA LYS A 77 -38.09 -7.83 -13.18
C LYS A 77 -38.22 -6.72 -12.14
N GLU A 78 -37.15 -6.48 -11.40
CA GLU A 78 -37.03 -5.36 -10.47
C GLU A 78 -36.83 -4.05 -11.24
N ILE A 79 -37.64 -3.04 -10.92
CA ILE A 79 -37.47 -1.67 -11.41
C ILE A 79 -37.10 -0.79 -10.24
N LYS A 80 -35.84 -0.36 -10.19
CA LYS A 80 -35.36 0.60 -9.19
C LYS A 80 -35.65 2.03 -9.64
N LEU A 81 -35.91 2.92 -8.69
CA LEU A 81 -35.88 4.36 -8.91
C LEU A 81 -34.45 4.87 -8.71
N GLY A 82 -34.00 5.72 -9.63
CA GLY A 82 -32.73 6.43 -9.52
C GLY A 82 -32.96 7.93 -9.45
N TYR A 83 -32.01 8.64 -8.85
CA TYR A 83 -31.98 10.09 -8.92
C TYR A 83 -30.56 10.62 -9.08
N PHE A 84 -30.47 11.78 -9.71
CA PHE A 84 -29.26 12.58 -9.81
C PHE A 84 -29.59 14.01 -9.42
N PHE A 85 -28.97 14.52 -8.37
CA PHE A 85 -29.17 15.85 -7.84
C PHE A 85 -27.81 16.55 -7.81
N ILE A 86 -27.68 17.63 -8.55
CA ILE A 86 -26.48 18.44 -8.65
C ILE A 86 -26.76 19.85 -8.16
N LEU A 87 -25.87 20.37 -7.34
CA LEU A 87 -25.87 21.75 -6.86
C LEU A 87 -24.51 22.36 -7.21
N MET A 88 -24.49 23.60 -7.68
CA MET A 88 -23.25 24.28 -8.03
C MET A 88 -23.28 25.77 -7.70
N ASP A 89 -22.13 26.25 -7.23
CA ASP A 89 -21.82 27.68 -7.12
C ASP A 89 -20.64 28.03 -8.04
N SER A 90 -19.99 29.18 -7.83
CA SER A 90 -18.85 29.61 -8.65
C SER A 90 -17.65 28.66 -8.59
N ASP A 91 -17.42 28.02 -7.45
CA ASP A 91 -16.16 27.33 -7.15
C ASP A 91 -16.35 25.82 -6.95
N TYR A 92 -17.53 25.39 -6.48
CA TYR A 92 -17.79 24.03 -6.04
C TYR A 92 -19.04 23.43 -6.66
N VAL A 93 -19.05 22.10 -6.67
CA VAL A 93 -20.17 21.26 -7.11
C VAL A 93 -20.42 20.19 -6.07
N ALA A 94 -21.68 20.01 -5.68
CA ALA A 94 -22.13 18.93 -4.82
C ALA A 94 -23.08 18.02 -5.61
N ILE A 95 -22.89 16.71 -5.49
CA ILE A 95 -23.70 15.70 -6.20
C ILE A 95 -24.26 14.72 -5.18
N LEU A 96 -25.57 14.52 -5.22
CA LEU A 96 -26.27 13.41 -4.56
C LEU A 96 -26.80 12.51 -5.65
N LYS A 97 -26.52 11.21 -5.55
CA LYS A 97 -26.93 10.25 -6.56
C LYS A 97 -27.34 8.93 -5.95
N GLN A 98 -28.33 8.28 -6.55
CA GLN A 98 -28.72 6.91 -6.22
C GLN A 98 -29.02 6.14 -7.51
N ASN A 99 -28.55 4.89 -7.58
CA ASN A 99 -28.74 4.00 -8.73
C ASN A 99 -28.31 4.60 -10.08
N THR A 100 -27.30 5.48 -10.05
CA THR A 100 -26.74 6.14 -11.24
C THR A 100 -25.29 6.57 -11.01
N ASN A 101 -24.58 6.83 -12.09
CA ASN A 101 -23.21 7.35 -12.09
C ASN A 101 -23.15 8.77 -12.59
N ILE A 102 -22.04 9.45 -12.31
CA ILE A 102 -21.83 10.84 -12.74
C ILE A 102 -21.55 10.81 -14.25
N PRO A 103 -22.37 11.47 -15.09
CA PRO A 103 -22.14 11.51 -16.53
C PRO A 103 -20.72 12.00 -16.87
N SER A 104 -20.08 11.41 -17.89
CA SER A 104 -18.71 11.77 -18.31
C SER A 104 -18.55 13.25 -18.66
N LYS A 105 -19.56 13.85 -19.28
CA LYS A 105 -19.62 15.30 -19.57
C LYS A 105 -19.48 16.17 -18.31
N ILE A 106 -19.96 15.67 -17.16
CA ILE A 106 -19.84 16.36 -15.88
C ILE A 106 -18.52 15.96 -15.22
N SER A 107 -18.27 14.67 -15.01
CA SER A 107 -17.09 14.18 -14.25
C SER A 107 -15.75 14.63 -14.82
N ASN A 108 -15.62 14.79 -16.15
CA ASN A 108 -14.40 15.30 -16.77
C ASN A 108 -14.09 16.78 -16.43
N LYS A 109 -15.06 17.51 -15.86
CA LYS A 109 -14.97 18.92 -15.46
C LYS A 109 -15.05 19.12 -13.95
N LEU A 110 -14.91 18.04 -13.18
CA LEU A 110 -14.87 18.05 -11.72
C LEU A 110 -13.47 17.70 -11.24
N TYR A 111 -13.00 18.40 -10.22
CA TYR A 111 -11.81 18.00 -9.47
C TYR A 111 -12.16 17.54 -8.07
N PRO A 112 -11.54 16.46 -7.57
CA PRO A 112 -11.71 16.08 -6.17
C PRO A 112 -11.26 17.21 -5.26
N ILE A 113 -11.86 17.31 -4.08
CA ILE A 113 -11.42 18.27 -3.06
C ILE A 113 -10.01 17.86 -2.58
N GLU A 114 -9.20 18.85 -2.21
CA GLU A 114 -7.85 18.58 -1.70
C GLU A 114 -7.91 17.77 -0.40
N TYR A 115 -6.92 16.88 -0.21
CA TYR A 115 -6.93 15.92 0.90
C TYR A 115 -6.89 16.64 2.25
N GLU A 116 -6.07 17.68 2.35
CA GLU A 116 -5.92 18.48 3.55
C GLU A 116 -7.21 19.24 3.90
N GLN A 117 -7.94 19.71 2.90
CA GLN A 117 -9.22 20.39 3.10
C GLN A 117 -10.27 19.42 3.66
N LEU A 118 -10.42 18.24 3.05
CA LEU A 118 -11.37 17.22 3.51
C LEU A 118 -11.04 16.67 4.89
N THR A 119 -9.77 16.44 5.18
CA THR A 119 -9.34 15.88 6.48
C THR A 119 -9.44 16.88 7.63
N LYS A 120 -9.67 18.17 7.34
CA LYS A 120 -9.94 19.23 8.33
C LYS A 120 -11.42 19.65 8.36
N PHE A 121 -12.26 19.11 7.48
CA PHE A 121 -13.67 19.50 7.35
C PHE A 121 -14.52 18.99 8.53
N HIS A 122 -15.32 19.88 9.15
CA HIS A 122 -16.13 19.63 10.34
C HIS A 122 -15.35 19.06 11.54
N ILE A 123 -14.03 19.23 11.54
CA ILE A 123 -13.13 18.71 12.57
C ILE A 123 -12.50 19.90 13.32
N ASP A 124 -12.56 19.79 14.64
CA ASP A 124 -11.99 20.71 15.62
C ASP A 124 -11.18 19.92 16.69
N ASP A 125 -10.58 20.64 17.64
CA ASP A 125 -9.78 20.02 18.71
C ASP A 125 -10.60 19.14 19.65
N LYS A 126 -11.90 19.43 19.79
CA LYS A 126 -12.84 18.67 20.62
C LYS A 126 -13.38 17.41 19.92
N THR A 127 -13.10 17.24 18.63
CA THR A 127 -13.62 16.13 17.85
C THR A 127 -13.04 14.82 18.37
N LYS A 128 -13.92 13.89 18.75
CA LYS A 128 -13.58 12.50 19.08
C LYS A 128 -13.58 11.66 17.81
N PHE A 129 -12.45 11.07 17.48
CA PHE A 129 -12.34 10.22 16.29
C PHE A 129 -12.83 8.82 16.65
N LYS A 130 -13.95 8.40 16.06
CA LYS A 130 -14.58 7.09 16.36
C LYS A 130 -14.05 5.98 15.50
N SER A 131 -13.68 6.29 14.26
CA SER A 131 -13.22 5.30 13.30
C SER A 131 -12.33 5.96 12.25
N VAL A 132 -11.31 5.23 11.82
CA VAL A 132 -10.44 5.62 10.72
C VAL A 132 -10.17 4.37 9.88
N ASN A 133 -10.31 4.51 8.56
CA ASN A 133 -9.85 3.53 7.59
C ASN A 133 -8.64 4.14 6.89
N MET A 134 -7.57 3.36 6.80
CA MET A 134 -6.30 3.82 6.33
C MET A 134 -5.64 2.79 5.42
N GLN A 135 -4.81 3.27 4.51
CA GLN A 135 -4.05 2.47 3.55
C GLN A 135 -2.58 2.61 3.84
N ASN A 136 -1.87 1.50 3.90
CA ASN A 136 -0.43 1.49 4.06
C ASN A 136 0.23 2.04 2.80
N ILE A 137 1.20 2.92 2.97
CA ILE A 137 2.05 3.39 1.87
C ILE A 137 3.04 2.32 1.45
N ASP A 138 3.36 1.35 2.32
CA ASP A 138 4.38 0.34 2.07
C ASP A 138 3.87 -0.72 1.07
N GLY A 139 4.65 -0.93 0.00
CA GLY A 139 4.22 -1.66 -1.21
C GLY A 139 4.54 -3.13 -1.30
N GLN A 140 4.58 -3.84 -0.17
CA GLN A 140 5.00 -5.24 -0.18
C GLN A 140 3.83 -6.19 -0.02
N LYS A 141 3.93 -7.34 -0.70
CA LYS A 141 2.87 -8.37 -0.73
C LYS A 141 2.41 -8.83 0.65
N THR A 142 3.36 -9.03 1.57
CA THR A 142 3.11 -9.53 2.94
C THR A 142 2.66 -8.43 3.90
N SER A 143 2.72 -7.16 3.49
CA SER A 143 2.31 -6.05 4.34
C SER A 143 0.80 -5.96 4.45
N VAL A 144 0.29 -5.52 5.60
CA VAL A 144 -1.13 -5.20 5.74
C VAL A 144 -1.44 -3.97 4.89
N TRP A 145 -2.30 -4.13 3.87
CA TRP A 145 -2.58 -3.10 2.87
C TRP A 145 -3.53 -2.02 3.39
N THR A 146 -4.55 -2.43 4.13
CA THR A 146 -5.52 -1.51 4.75
C THR A 146 -5.74 -1.89 6.20
N LYS A 147 -5.90 -0.88 7.05
CA LYS A 147 -6.27 -1.04 8.46
C LYS A 147 -7.51 -0.22 8.75
N SER A 148 -8.40 -0.75 9.58
CA SER A 148 -9.55 -0.02 10.10
C SER A 148 -9.55 -0.10 11.61
N TYR A 149 -9.53 1.04 12.28
CA TYR A 149 -9.68 1.13 13.73
C TYR A 149 -11.03 1.72 14.08
N ILE A 150 -11.60 1.26 15.19
CA ILE A 150 -12.84 1.76 15.78
C ILE A 150 -12.64 1.83 17.30
N ALA A 151 -12.93 2.98 17.91
CA ALA A 151 -12.84 3.18 19.35
C ALA A 151 -13.75 4.33 19.82
N ASP A 152 -13.86 4.57 21.13
CA ASP A 152 -14.56 5.76 21.64
C ASP A 152 -13.80 7.05 21.32
N ASP A 153 -12.47 7.03 21.38
CA ASP A 153 -11.63 8.11 20.87
C ASP A 153 -10.27 7.56 20.43
N LEU A 154 -10.03 7.57 19.13
CA LEU A 154 -8.80 7.05 18.53
C LEU A 154 -7.56 7.90 18.88
N LYS A 155 -7.74 9.14 19.34
CA LYS A 155 -6.63 9.97 19.85
C LYS A 155 -5.84 9.29 20.96
N ARG A 156 -6.46 8.36 21.69
CA ARG A 156 -5.85 7.63 22.83
C ARG A 156 -5.30 6.25 22.48
N ASN A 157 -5.59 5.75 21.27
CA ASN A 157 -5.40 4.34 20.92
C ASN A 157 -4.43 4.13 19.75
N ILE A 158 -4.15 5.17 18.95
CA ILE A 158 -3.26 5.06 17.79
C ILE A 158 -1.90 5.66 18.13
N SER A 159 -0.84 4.87 17.98
CA SER A 159 0.54 5.37 18.05
C SER A 159 0.85 6.24 16.85
N GLY A 160 1.38 7.45 17.10
CA GLY A 160 1.82 8.37 16.04
C GLY A 160 3.03 7.87 15.24
N VAL A 161 3.71 6.82 15.71
CA VAL A 161 4.88 6.25 15.04
C VAL A 161 4.50 5.40 13.83
N ASP A 162 3.53 4.48 13.99
CA ASP A 162 3.03 3.62 12.89
C ASP A 162 2.14 4.44 11.94
N ALA A 163 1.34 5.39 12.47
CA ALA A 163 0.39 6.17 11.70
C ALA A 163 1.00 6.94 10.51
N GLY A 164 2.27 7.35 10.60
CA GLY A 164 2.95 8.14 9.55
C GLY A 164 3.07 7.40 8.22
N ASN A 165 3.00 6.08 8.22
CA ASN A 165 3.04 5.24 7.01
C ASN A 165 1.65 4.95 6.44
N PHE A 166 0.61 5.64 6.90
CA PHE A 166 -0.76 5.40 6.47
C PHE A 166 -1.42 6.62 5.88
N ILE A 167 -2.06 6.44 4.72
CA ILE A 167 -2.95 7.41 4.10
C ILE A 167 -4.36 7.19 4.65
N VAL A 168 -4.95 8.21 5.27
CA VAL A 168 -6.37 8.17 5.68
C VAL A 168 -7.26 8.11 4.45
N ARG A 169 -8.03 7.03 4.30
CA ARG A 169 -9.04 6.86 3.24
C ARG A 169 -10.41 7.34 3.67
N SER A 170 -10.78 7.06 4.92
CA SER A 170 -11.98 7.60 5.52
C SER A 170 -11.85 7.78 7.03
N LEU A 171 -12.64 8.70 7.57
CA LEU A 171 -12.66 9.03 8.98
C LEU A 171 -14.10 9.26 9.44
N ARG A 172 -14.38 8.87 10.69
CA ARG A 172 -15.63 9.21 11.38
C ARG A 172 -15.31 9.96 12.66
N GLY A 173 -15.89 11.15 12.78
CA GLY A 173 -15.71 12.04 13.91
C GLY A 173 -17.05 12.35 14.58
N LYS A 174 -16.99 12.64 15.88
CA LYS A 174 -18.10 13.25 16.62
C LYS A 174 -17.58 14.50 17.32
N ASN A 175 -18.13 15.65 16.98
CA ASN A 175 -17.96 16.88 17.74
C ASN A 175 -19.25 17.15 18.56
N GLU A 176 -19.32 18.28 19.26
CA GLU A 176 -20.48 18.63 20.11
C GLU A 176 -21.79 18.73 19.31
N LYS A 177 -21.70 19.16 18.03
CA LYS A 177 -22.87 19.44 17.18
C LYS A 177 -23.25 18.28 16.28
N ASN A 178 -22.25 17.60 15.71
CA ASN A 178 -22.39 16.74 14.53
C ASN A 178 -21.66 15.41 14.73
N ARG A 179 -22.25 14.36 14.16
CA ARG A 179 -21.56 13.11 13.84
C ARG A 179 -21.32 13.09 12.34
N ILE A 180 -20.08 12.90 11.93
CA ILE A 180 -19.67 12.99 10.53
C ILE A 180 -18.86 11.78 10.10
N SER A 181 -18.94 11.47 8.81
CA SER A 181 -18.10 10.51 8.12
C SER A 181 -17.61 11.14 6.84
N ILE A 182 -16.30 11.11 6.61
CA ILE A 182 -15.66 11.68 5.42
C ILE A 182 -14.91 10.55 4.72
N CYS A 183 -15.23 10.33 3.44
CA CYS A 183 -14.47 9.45 2.54
C CYS A 183 -13.60 10.34 1.65
N VAL A 184 -12.30 10.39 1.96
CA VAL A 184 -11.37 11.37 1.39
C VAL A 184 -11.16 11.12 -0.10
N ASN A 185 -10.97 9.86 -0.51
CA ASN A 185 -10.74 9.49 -1.90
C ASN A 185 -11.90 9.88 -2.83
N SER A 186 -13.14 9.64 -2.38
CA SER A 186 -14.33 9.94 -3.17
C SER A 186 -14.85 11.37 -2.96
N SER A 187 -14.18 12.19 -2.13
CA SER A 187 -14.66 13.49 -1.67
C SER A 187 -16.12 13.45 -1.16
N ARG A 188 -16.49 12.35 -0.48
CA ARG A 188 -17.87 12.14 -0.01
C ARG A 188 -17.97 12.50 1.47
N ILE A 189 -18.92 13.34 1.80
CA ILE A 189 -19.18 13.81 3.16
C ILE A 189 -20.58 13.33 3.55
N ASN A 190 -20.67 12.71 4.72
CA ASN A 190 -21.91 12.23 5.31
C ASN A 190 -22.04 12.76 6.73
N GLN A 191 -23.13 13.46 7.02
CA GLN A 191 -23.50 13.90 8.36
C GLN A 191 -24.69 13.09 8.84
N TYR A 192 -24.52 12.38 9.95
CA TYR A 192 -25.57 11.55 10.51
C TYR A 192 -26.69 12.40 11.11
N GLY A 193 -27.92 12.02 10.82
CA GLY A 193 -29.13 12.69 11.30
C GLY A 193 -30.38 12.14 10.61
N SER A 194 -31.53 12.73 10.94
CA SER A 194 -32.78 12.48 10.22
C SER A 194 -32.69 12.96 8.76
N LYS A 195 -33.55 12.39 7.90
CA LYS A 195 -33.70 12.90 6.53
C LYS A 195 -34.35 14.28 6.56
N ILE A 196 -33.88 15.15 5.69
CA ILE A 196 -34.25 16.57 5.61
C ILE A 196 -34.91 16.93 4.29
N GLN A 197 -35.58 18.08 4.25
CA GLN A 197 -36.28 18.58 3.07
C GLN A 197 -35.30 19.18 2.04
N LEU A 198 -35.83 19.56 0.87
CA LEU A 198 -35.03 20.08 -0.24
C LEU A 198 -34.32 21.39 0.10
N GLU A 199 -35.00 22.31 0.77
CA GLU A 199 -34.46 23.61 1.19
C GLU A 199 -33.32 23.43 2.21
N GLU A 200 -33.55 22.53 3.16
CA GLU A 200 -32.59 22.23 4.23
C GLU A 200 -31.32 21.56 3.67
N ILE A 201 -31.45 20.63 2.70
CA ILE A 201 -30.27 20.00 2.08
C ILE A 201 -29.49 20.99 1.22
N CYS A 202 -30.16 21.90 0.50
CA CYS A 202 -29.50 22.99 -0.22
C CYS A 202 -28.74 23.91 0.73
N SER A 203 -29.33 24.25 1.88
CA SER A 203 -28.70 25.09 2.91
C SER A 203 -27.47 24.41 3.52
N TRP A 204 -27.58 23.12 3.87
CA TRP A 204 -26.44 22.34 4.38
C TRP A 204 -25.27 22.28 3.38
N ILE A 205 -25.55 22.16 2.08
CA ILE A 205 -24.53 22.16 1.03
C ILE A 205 -23.89 23.53 0.89
N ALA A 206 -24.67 24.61 0.97
CA ALA A 206 -24.16 25.98 0.96
C ALA A 206 -23.20 26.25 2.12
N GLU A 207 -23.58 25.84 3.32
CA GLU A 207 -22.72 25.90 4.51
C GLU A 207 -21.43 25.09 4.31
N SER A 208 -21.54 23.89 3.74
CA SER A 208 -20.40 23.03 3.46
C SER A 208 -19.42 23.66 2.45
N PHE A 209 -19.91 24.30 1.38
CA PHE A 209 -19.06 25.03 0.44
C PHE A 209 -18.33 26.20 1.12
N ASN A 210 -19.02 26.95 1.99
CA ASN A 210 -18.41 28.04 2.74
C ASN A 210 -17.32 27.55 3.70
N GLU A 211 -17.54 26.43 4.38
CA GLU A 211 -16.52 25.84 5.25
C GLU A 211 -15.30 25.35 4.46
N LEU A 212 -15.50 24.71 3.31
CA LEU A 212 -14.41 24.31 2.42
C LEU A 212 -13.56 25.53 2.00
N ARG A 213 -14.21 26.65 1.62
CA ARG A 213 -13.52 27.93 1.32
C ARG A 213 -12.69 28.46 2.49
N GLN A 214 -13.21 28.38 3.71
CA GLN A 214 -12.49 28.86 4.90
C GLN A 214 -11.27 27.99 5.21
N LYS A 215 -11.39 26.67 5.04
CA LYS A 215 -10.28 25.73 5.28
C LYS A 215 -9.16 25.83 4.24
N GLU A 216 -9.42 26.41 3.06
CA GLU A 216 -8.32 26.76 2.13
C GLU A 216 -7.42 27.87 2.67
N ARG A 217 -7.92 28.71 3.59
CA ARG A 217 -7.24 29.92 4.06
C ARG A 217 -6.59 29.76 5.44
N ASN A 218 -6.93 28.72 6.19
CA ASN A 218 -6.54 28.56 7.59
C ASN A 218 -5.58 27.35 7.78
N ASP A 219 -4.37 27.64 8.27
CA ASP A 219 -3.31 26.65 8.58
C ASP A 219 -3.46 26.00 9.97
N VAL A 220 -4.68 25.84 10.50
CA VAL A 220 -4.84 25.19 11.80
C VAL A 220 -4.51 23.70 11.64
N GLU A 221 -3.37 23.29 12.19
CA GLU A 221 -2.94 21.89 12.25
C GLU A 221 -3.85 21.10 13.20
N ASN A 222 -4.51 20.07 12.70
CA ASN A 222 -5.14 19.09 13.57
C ASN A 222 -4.09 18.07 14.04
N ASN A 223 -3.81 18.05 15.33
CA ASN A 223 -2.79 17.18 15.94
C ASN A 223 -2.98 15.68 15.70
N PHE A 224 -4.21 15.22 15.45
CA PHE A 224 -4.46 13.80 15.19
C PHE A 224 -4.18 13.42 13.74
N ILE A 225 -4.71 14.20 12.79
CA ILE A 225 -4.55 13.94 11.36
C ILE A 225 -3.10 14.14 10.91
N SER A 226 -2.36 15.07 11.54
CA SER A 226 -0.93 15.28 11.25
C SER A 226 -0.01 14.11 11.65
N ASN A 227 -0.54 13.06 12.29
CA ASN A 227 0.19 11.81 12.50
C ASN A 227 0.20 10.90 11.27
N PHE A 228 -0.69 11.11 10.29
CA PHE A 228 -0.81 10.29 9.08
C PHE A 228 0.00 10.85 7.93
N ALA A 229 0.13 10.10 6.83
CA ALA A 229 0.89 10.52 5.64
C ALA A 229 0.42 11.88 5.09
N LEU A 230 1.37 12.72 4.68
CA LEU A 230 1.09 14.06 4.14
C LEU A 230 0.86 14.00 2.64
N GLN A 231 -0.12 14.74 2.14
CA GLN A 231 -0.29 14.95 0.70
C GLN A 231 0.79 15.95 0.22
N GLU A 232 1.37 15.70 -0.94
CA GLU A 232 2.26 16.63 -1.62
C GLU A 232 1.79 16.89 -3.06
N THR A 233 2.25 18.01 -3.62
CA THR A 233 1.98 18.33 -5.04
C THR A 233 2.83 17.45 -5.95
N PHE A 234 2.18 16.82 -6.92
CA PHE A 234 2.86 16.01 -7.91
C PHE A 234 3.27 16.87 -9.12
N ASN A 235 4.56 17.16 -9.26
CA ASN A 235 5.09 18.01 -10.34
C ASN A 235 5.62 17.23 -11.57
N GLY A 236 5.42 15.90 -11.64
CA GLY A 236 5.85 15.06 -12.78
C GLY A 236 7.37 14.84 -12.91
N ALA A 237 8.20 15.59 -12.18
CA ALA A 237 9.66 15.51 -12.27
C ALA A 237 10.31 14.34 -11.49
N ALA A 238 9.53 13.51 -10.80
CA ALA A 238 10.05 12.44 -9.95
C ALA A 238 10.31 11.16 -10.76
N VAL A 239 11.46 10.53 -10.53
CA VAL A 239 11.85 9.27 -11.20
C VAL A 239 11.18 8.09 -10.48
N PRO A 240 10.30 7.33 -11.15
CA PRO A 240 9.66 6.18 -10.56
C PRO A 240 10.68 5.04 -10.37
N SER A 241 10.61 4.39 -9.22
CA SER A 241 11.51 3.32 -8.79
C SER A 241 10.88 1.94 -8.90
N SER A 242 9.60 1.82 -8.54
CA SER A 242 8.85 0.58 -8.56
C SER A 242 7.35 0.83 -8.63
N ILE A 243 6.61 -0.17 -9.10
CA ILE A 243 5.15 -0.17 -9.14
C ILE A 243 4.65 -1.35 -8.33
N PHE A 244 3.49 -1.18 -7.71
CA PHE A 244 2.75 -2.25 -7.06
C PHE A 244 1.28 -2.18 -7.45
N LEU A 245 0.70 -3.32 -7.87
CA LEU A 245 -0.70 -3.41 -8.28
C LEU A 245 -1.55 -3.97 -7.13
N HIS A 246 -2.69 -3.33 -6.86
CA HIS A 246 -3.66 -3.76 -5.84
C HIS A 246 -4.53 -4.91 -6.39
N THR A 247 -3.91 -6.04 -6.74
CA THR A 247 -4.59 -7.15 -7.43
C THR A 247 -5.69 -7.80 -6.60
N GLU A 248 -5.48 -8.00 -5.30
CA GLU A 248 -6.51 -8.54 -4.40
C GLU A 248 -7.72 -7.60 -4.28
N TYR A 249 -7.47 -6.28 -4.21
CA TYR A 249 -8.56 -5.31 -4.18
C TYR A 249 -9.30 -5.28 -5.52
N LEU A 250 -8.58 -5.33 -6.65
CA LEU A 250 -9.18 -5.47 -7.98
C LEU A 250 -10.07 -6.71 -8.08
N LYS A 251 -9.61 -7.87 -7.62
CA LYS A 251 -10.43 -9.11 -7.60
C LYS A 251 -11.69 -8.91 -6.78
N SER A 252 -11.61 -8.23 -5.64
CA SER A 252 -12.77 -7.95 -4.77
C SER A 252 -13.80 -6.98 -5.37
N LEU A 253 -13.44 -6.25 -6.44
CA LEU A 253 -14.38 -5.38 -7.16
C LEU A 253 -15.27 -6.15 -8.13
N PHE A 254 -14.88 -7.37 -8.51
CA PHE A 254 -15.70 -8.20 -9.39
C PHE A 254 -16.84 -8.84 -8.60
N CYS A 255 -18.01 -8.92 -9.23
CA CYS A 255 -19.09 -9.78 -8.74
C CYS A 255 -18.67 -11.26 -8.89
N GLU A 256 -19.47 -12.22 -8.40
CA GLU A 256 -19.11 -13.65 -8.47
C GLU A 256 -18.97 -14.17 -9.92
N THR A 257 -19.69 -13.56 -10.88
CA THR A 257 -19.72 -13.97 -12.29
C THR A 257 -19.49 -12.78 -13.26
N PRO A 258 -18.27 -12.22 -13.33
CA PRO A 258 -17.95 -11.18 -14.31
C PRO A 258 -17.93 -11.79 -15.72
N ILE A 259 -18.48 -11.08 -16.70
CA ILE A 259 -18.31 -11.45 -18.12
C ILE A 259 -16.98 -10.86 -18.59
N ILE A 260 -16.06 -11.73 -19.02
CA ILE A 260 -14.71 -11.34 -19.45
C ILE A 260 -14.54 -11.72 -20.90
N GLU A 261 -14.53 -10.72 -21.79
CA GLU A 261 -14.19 -10.94 -23.19
C GLU A 261 -12.67 -10.83 -23.37
N SER A 262 -12.05 -11.94 -23.74
CA SER A 262 -10.61 -12.07 -23.89
C SER A 262 -10.27 -13.28 -24.79
N LYS A 263 -9.01 -13.73 -24.78
CA LYS A 263 -8.60 -14.93 -25.53
C LYS A 263 -9.29 -16.20 -24.97
N PRO A 264 -9.50 -17.26 -25.78
CA PRO A 264 -10.03 -18.53 -25.28
C PRO A 264 -9.23 -19.06 -24.08
N ASN A 265 -9.91 -19.61 -23.07
CA ASN A 265 -9.35 -20.16 -21.83
C ASN A 265 -8.58 -19.16 -20.94
N PHE A 266 -8.81 -17.86 -21.11
CA PHE A 266 -8.20 -16.85 -20.25
C PHE A 266 -8.87 -16.81 -18.86
N ASN A 267 -8.07 -17.00 -17.82
CA ASN A 267 -8.52 -16.87 -16.43
C ASN A 267 -7.94 -15.58 -15.84
N ILE A 268 -8.80 -14.58 -15.60
CA ILE A 268 -8.38 -13.28 -15.07
C ILE A 268 -7.73 -13.40 -13.70
N TYR A 269 -8.22 -14.28 -12.82
CA TYR A 269 -7.71 -14.42 -11.46
C TYR A 269 -6.27 -14.95 -11.49
N LYS A 270 -6.03 -16.02 -12.25
CA LYS A 270 -4.69 -16.57 -12.46
C LYS A 270 -3.75 -15.58 -13.17
N TYR A 271 -4.29 -14.76 -14.08
CA TYR A 271 -3.52 -13.70 -14.73
C TYR A 271 -3.09 -12.62 -13.72
N LEU A 272 -4.03 -12.13 -12.89
CA LEU A 272 -3.74 -11.15 -11.84
C LEU A 272 -2.77 -11.68 -10.78
N ASP A 273 -2.79 -12.98 -10.48
CA ASP A 273 -1.80 -13.64 -9.61
C ASP A 273 -0.36 -13.53 -10.11
N SER A 274 -0.16 -13.23 -11.40
CA SER A 274 1.19 -13.02 -11.94
C SER A 274 1.79 -11.66 -11.57
N PHE A 275 0.99 -10.71 -11.10
CA PHE A 275 1.38 -9.34 -10.71
C PHE A 275 1.53 -9.18 -9.19
N TYR A 276 1.97 -10.23 -8.51
CA TYR A 276 1.88 -10.36 -7.05
C TYR A 276 2.85 -9.49 -6.24
N ASP A 277 3.94 -9.01 -6.83
CA ASP A 277 4.99 -8.27 -6.14
C ASP A 277 5.22 -6.87 -6.74
N SER A 278 5.86 -6.00 -5.96
CA SER A 278 6.38 -4.74 -6.48
C SER A 278 7.48 -5.00 -7.50
N VAL A 279 7.42 -4.35 -8.66
CA VAL A 279 8.41 -4.52 -9.73
C VAL A 279 9.19 -3.23 -9.95
N LYS A 280 10.53 -3.36 -10.05
CA LYS A 280 11.43 -2.24 -10.33
C LYS A 280 11.12 -1.64 -11.71
N VAL A 281 11.04 -0.31 -11.75
CA VAL A 281 10.86 0.46 -12.99
C VAL A 281 12.22 0.78 -13.57
N LYS A 282 12.37 0.61 -14.88
CA LYS A 282 13.57 0.95 -15.65
C LYS A 282 13.20 1.79 -16.86
N LYS A 283 14.18 2.43 -17.47
CA LYS A 283 14.00 3.03 -18.79
C LYS A 283 14.20 1.98 -19.87
N ASP A 284 13.30 1.92 -20.84
CA ASP A 284 13.49 1.16 -22.08
C ASP A 284 14.46 1.90 -23.04
N GLU A 285 14.76 1.28 -24.19
CA GLU A 285 15.65 1.86 -25.22
C GLU A 285 15.15 3.21 -25.77
N LEU A 286 13.85 3.46 -25.68
CA LEU A 286 13.20 4.70 -26.10
C LEU A 286 13.12 5.73 -24.95
N GLY A 287 13.65 5.40 -23.77
CA GLY A 287 13.64 6.25 -22.59
C GLY A 287 12.34 6.24 -21.78
N ASN A 288 11.36 5.40 -22.12
CA ASN A 288 10.11 5.28 -21.39
C ASN A 288 10.30 4.49 -20.09
N PHE A 289 9.57 4.88 -19.04
CA PHE A 289 9.55 4.12 -17.80
C PHE A 289 8.68 2.86 -17.93
N VAL A 290 9.28 1.70 -17.71
CA VAL A 290 8.65 0.39 -17.86
C VAL A 290 8.93 -0.52 -16.66
N ALA A 291 7.92 -1.30 -16.27
CA ALA A 291 8.03 -2.41 -15.32
C ALA A 291 7.71 -3.72 -16.04
N ASN A 292 8.62 -4.69 -15.93
CA ASN A 292 8.49 -5.98 -16.60
C ASN A 292 7.94 -7.02 -15.62
N TYR A 293 6.69 -7.42 -15.82
CA TYR A 293 5.99 -8.45 -15.06
C TYR A 293 5.96 -9.75 -15.87
N LYS A 294 6.93 -10.66 -15.65
CA LYS A 294 7.05 -11.92 -16.42
C LYS A 294 6.94 -11.67 -17.95
N ASP A 295 5.79 -11.96 -18.55
CA ASP A 295 5.51 -11.85 -19.99
C ASP A 295 4.86 -10.51 -20.39
N ASP A 296 4.54 -9.65 -19.42
CA ASP A 296 3.89 -8.37 -19.62
C ASP A 296 4.82 -7.18 -19.33
N VAL A 297 4.69 -6.14 -20.14
CA VAL A 297 5.40 -4.86 -19.96
C VAL A 297 4.36 -3.80 -19.63
N VAL A 298 4.50 -3.18 -18.47
CA VAL A 298 3.65 -2.09 -18.00
C VAL A 298 4.42 -0.78 -18.14
N LYS A 299 3.89 0.16 -18.92
CA LYS A 299 4.46 1.50 -19.09
C LYS A 299 3.92 2.44 -18.03
N VAL A 300 4.79 3.26 -17.44
CA VAL A 300 4.43 4.35 -16.52
C VAL A 300 4.42 5.66 -17.29
N GLU A 301 3.24 6.22 -17.52
CA GLU A 301 3.04 7.42 -18.30
C GLU A 301 2.70 8.59 -17.37
N PHE A 302 3.48 9.68 -17.48
CA PHE A 302 3.21 10.93 -16.77
C PHE A 302 2.34 11.82 -17.63
N LEU A 303 1.05 11.89 -17.29
CA LEU A 303 0.10 12.72 -17.99
C LEU A 303 0.02 14.09 -17.31
N SER A 304 0.51 15.12 -18.00
CA SER A 304 0.29 16.51 -17.59
C SER A 304 -1.13 16.92 -17.93
N GLY A 305 -2.00 17.01 -16.93
CA GLY A 305 -3.30 17.67 -17.09
C GLY A 305 -3.16 19.18 -17.02
N LYS A 306 -4.16 19.93 -17.50
CA LYS A 306 -4.20 21.40 -17.38
C LYS A 306 -4.14 21.92 -15.92
N THR A 307 -4.40 21.05 -14.94
CA THR A 307 -4.48 21.42 -13.51
C THR A 307 -3.94 20.36 -12.54
N ASN A 308 -3.78 19.09 -12.95
CA ASN A 308 -3.14 18.10 -12.09
C ASN A 308 -2.38 17.06 -12.93
N ASN A 309 -1.15 16.80 -12.51
CA ASN A 309 -0.36 15.72 -13.09
C ASN A 309 -0.89 14.39 -12.55
N ARG A 310 -1.05 13.40 -13.41
CA ARG A 310 -1.45 12.05 -13.01
C ARG A 310 -0.53 11.02 -13.62
N ILE A 311 -0.45 9.87 -12.97
CA ILE A 311 0.23 8.70 -13.52
C ILE A 311 -0.81 7.80 -14.15
N TRP A 312 -0.52 7.30 -15.34
CA TRP A 312 -1.31 6.31 -16.05
C TRP A 312 -0.43 5.09 -16.33
N LEU A 313 -0.94 3.90 -16.00
CA LEU A 313 -0.29 2.65 -16.32
C LEU A 313 -0.86 2.12 -17.64
N SER A 314 -0.01 1.94 -18.65
CA SER A 314 -0.45 1.38 -19.93
C SER A 314 0.14 0.00 -20.22
N ASN A 315 -0.70 -0.93 -20.68
CA ASN A 315 -0.31 -2.28 -21.05
C ASN A 315 -1.15 -2.79 -22.24
N LYS A 316 -0.47 -3.41 -23.22
CA LYS A 316 -1.12 -3.89 -24.47
C LYS A 316 -2.13 -5.01 -24.24
N THR A 317 -1.90 -5.87 -23.25
CA THR A 317 -2.78 -6.98 -22.87
C THR A 317 -4.03 -6.43 -22.15
N TRP A 318 -3.85 -5.50 -21.21
CA TRP A 318 -4.94 -4.90 -20.43
C TRP A 318 -5.97 -4.17 -21.30
N LYS A 319 -5.54 -3.52 -22.40
CA LYS A 319 -6.46 -2.90 -23.38
C LYS A 319 -7.38 -3.91 -24.09
N LYS A 320 -6.99 -5.18 -24.17
CA LYS A 320 -7.73 -6.25 -24.86
C LYS A 320 -8.63 -7.06 -23.95
N ILE A 321 -8.43 -7.00 -22.64
CA ILE A 321 -9.27 -7.67 -21.65
C ILE A 321 -10.44 -6.75 -21.35
N LYS A 322 -11.62 -7.08 -21.86
CA LYS A 322 -12.85 -6.34 -21.58
C LYS A 322 -13.63 -7.04 -20.48
N ILE A 323 -14.17 -6.25 -19.57
CA ILE A 323 -14.89 -6.72 -18.39
C ILE A 323 -16.25 -6.02 -18.39
N ILE A 324 -17.31 -6.83 -18.30
CA ILE A 324 -18.69 -6.40 -18.13
C ILE A 324 -19.15 -6.97 -16.79
N ASP A 325 -19.31 -6.08 -15.82
CA ASP A 325 -19.65 -6.46 -14.45
C ASP A 325 -20.70 -5.49 -13.87
N GLN A 326 -21.66 -6.03 -13.12
CA GLN A 326 -22.66 -5.25 -12.41
C GLN A 326 -22.02 -4.34 -11.36
N CYS A 327 -20.98 -4.82 -10.68
CA CYS A 327 -20.25 -4.17 -9.60
C CYS A 327 -19.41 -2.96 -10.08
N LEU A 328 -18.89 -2.96 -11.32
CA LEU A 328 -17.92 -1.97 -11.79
C LEU A 328 -18.51 -0.71 -12.43
N ASP A 329 -19.69 -0.81 -13.06
CA ASP A 329 -20.39 0.34 -13.67
C ASP A 329 -21.79 -0.06 -14.17
N ASN A 330 -22.49 -0.93 -13.42
CA ASN A 330 -23.85 -1.34 -13.77
C ASN A 330 -23.96 -2.04 -15.15
N PHE A 331 -23.00 -2.89 -15.51
CA PHE A 331 -22.83 -3.58 -16.81
C PHE A 331 -22.30 -2.73 -17.98
N LYS A 332 -21.65 -1.59 -17.72
CA LYS A 332 -20.89 -0.93 -18.79
C LYS A 332 -19.61 -1.71 -19.06
N GLU A 333 -19.32 -1.96 -20.34
CA GLU A 333 -18.03 -2.52 -20.75
C GLU A 333 -16.90 -1.54 -20.44
N LYS A 334 -15.89 -2.02 -19.72
CA LYS A 334 -14.60 -1.34 -19.52
C LYS A 334 -13.46 -2.33 -19.77
N ASN A 335 -12.34 -1.84 -20.28
CA ASN A 335 -11.15 -2.68 -20.33
C ASN A 335 -10.38 -2.65 -19.00
N LEU A 336 -9.52 -3.64 -18.78
CA LEU A 336 -8.74 -3.78 -17.53
C LEU A 336 -7.85 -2.55 -17.25
N GLU A 337 -7.27 -1.95 -18.30
CA GLU A 337 -6.44 -0.73 -18.15
C GLU A 337 -7.27 0.43 -17.59
N GLN A 338 -8.49 0.63 -18.10
CA GLN A 338 -9.40 1.66 -17.61
C GLN A 338 -9.76 1.43 -16.14
N ILE A 339 -10.10 0.18 -15.76
CA ILE A 339 -10.47 -0.14 -14.38
C ILE A 339 -9.30 0.14 -13.42
N ILE A 340 -8.09 -0.33 -13.75
CA ILE A 340 -6.90 -0.12 -12.91
C ILE A 340 -6.62 1.37 -12.71
N ASN A 341 -6.72 2.18 -13.76
CA ASN A 341 -6.36 3.59 -13.68
C ASN A 341 -7.48 4.48 -13.10
N GLU A 342 -8.75 4.25 -13.46
CA GLU A 342 -9.87 5.03 -12.95
C GLU A 342 -10.09 4.81 -11.45
N GLU A 343 -9.92 3.56 -10.98
CA GLU A 343 -10.03 3.20 -9.56
C GLU A 343 -8.70 3.36 -8.78
N ASN A 344 -7.63 3.84 -9.44
CA ASN A 344 -6.28 4.01 -8.86
C ASN A 344 -5.76 2.75 -8.13
N LEU A 345 -5.88 1.58 -8.78
CA LEU A 345 -5.54 0.26 -8.22
C LEU A 345 -4.03 -0.04 -8.31
N PHE A 346 -3.20 0.97 -8.07
CA PHE A 346 -1.76 0.83 -8.01
C PHE A 346 -1.10 1.87 -7.10
N ASN A 347 0.13 1.58 -6.69
CA ASN A 347 1.06 2.53 -6.10
C ASN A 347 2.30 2.67 -7.00
N VAL A 348 2.85 3.88 -7.13
CA VAL A 348 4.16 4.13 -7.75
C VAL A 348 5.09 4.73 -6.71
N TYR A 349 6.22 4.09 -6.49
CA TYR A 349 7.24 4.53 -5.54
C TYR A 349 8.31 5.34 -6.25
N PHE A 350 8.92 6.31 -5.57
CA PHE A 350 9.97 7.15 -6.13
C PHE A 350 11.27 6.99 -5.35
N ASP A 351 12.38 6.81 -6.06
CA ASP A 351 13.71 6.59 -5.45
C ASP A 351 14.18 7.80 -4.63
N LYS A 352 13.78 9.01 -5.07
CA LYS A 352 14.12 10.26 -4.41
C LYS A 352 12.99 10.71 -3.49
N ASN A 353 13.33 10.96 -2.23
CA ASN A 353 12.49 11.60 -1.20
C ASN A 353 11.40 10.74 -0.53
N ALA A 354 11.46 9.39 -0.61
CA ALA A 354 10.51 8.50 0.07
C ALA A 354 9.03 8.87 -0.15
N LYS A 355 8.68 9.08 -1.43
CA LYS A 355 7.32 9.45 -1.85
C LYS A 355 6.64 8.27 -2.51
N VAL A 356 5.32 8.19 -2.34
CA VAL A 356 4.44 7.25 -3.02
C VAL A 356 3.34 8.00 -3.74
N TYR A 357 3.06 7.64 -4.99
CA TYR A 357 1.83 8.05 -5.67
C TYR A 357 0.78 6.98 -5.43
N SER A 358 -0.34 7.37 -4.82
CA SER A 358 -1.46 6.49 -4.50
C SER A 358 -2.77 7.28 -4.56
N ASN A 359 -3.87 6.67 -4.98
CA ASN A 359 -5.19 7.31 -5.07
C ASN A 359 -5.17 8.66 -5.82
N GLY A 360 -4.39 8.75 -6.90
CA GLY A 360 -4.31 9.96 -7.74
C GLY A 360 -3.45 11.09 -7.17
N LYS A 361 -2.78 10.88 -6.02
CA LYS A 361 -2.07 11.92 -5.27
C LYS A 361 -0.69 11.43 -4.81
N LEU A 362 0.24 12.37 -4.57
CA LEU A 362 1.55 12.06 -4.02
C LEU A 362 1.49 12.17 -2.49
N PHE A 363 2.12 11.22 -1.81
CA PHE A 363 2.20 11.19 -0.36
C PHE A 363 3.63 10.94 0.13
N SER A 364 3.93 11.45 1.31
CA SER A 364 5.16 11.18 2.06
C SER A 364 4.84 10.88 3.52
N SER A 365 5.76 10.18 4.20
CA SER A 365 5.61 9.89 5.63
C SER A 365 5.76 11.17 6.44
N SER A 366 4.74 11.51 7.22
CA SER A 366 4.63 12.83 7.90
C SER A 366 5.67 13.09 8.96
N ARG A 367 6.17 12.03 9.60
CA ARG A 367 7.02 12.13 10.79
C ARG A 367 8.24 11.23 10.73
N LEU A 368 8.62 10.73 9.55
CA LEU A 368 9.74 9.79 9.40
C LEU A 368 11.02 10.28 10.10
N LEU A 369 11.40 11.53 9.86
CA LEU A 369 12.61 12.11 10.44
C LEU A 369 12.47 12.37 11.95
N ASN A 370 11.29 12.77 12.42
CA ASN A 370 11.01 13.00 13.84
C ASN A 370 10.98 11.68 14.63
N ASN A 371 10.47 10.61 14.02
CA ASN A 371 10.37 9.27 14.59
C ASN A 371 11.65 8.45 14.40
N ALA A 372 12.69 9.01 13.77
CA ALA A 372 13.93 8.29 13.51
C ALA A 372 14.56 7.63 14.75
N PRO A 373 14.58 8.24 15.96
CA PRO A 373 15.11 7.59 17.16
C PRO A 373 14.43 6.25 17.48
N PHE A 374 13.12 6.15 17.25
CA PHE A 374 12.37 4.90 17.45
C PHE A 374 12.84 3.81 16.48
N PHE A 375 13.05 4.13 15.21
CA PHE A 375 13.49 3.13 14.23
C PHE A 375 14.96 2.71 14.45
N LEU A 376 15.81 3.67 14.81
CA LEU A 376 17.24 3.45 15.03
C LEU A 376 17.54 2.57 16.25
N GLN A 377 16.61 2.47 17.22
CA GLN A 377 16.80 1.62 18.40
C GLN A 377 16.91 0.13 18.07
N TYR A 378 16.37 -0.30 16.92
CA TYR A 378 16.44 -1.69 16.45
C TYR A 378 17.77 -2.03 15.75
N MET A 379 18.65 -1.05 15.56
CA MET A 379 20.00 -1.27 15.05
C MET A 379 20.96 -1.58 16.21
N SER A 380 21.74 -2.63 16.04
CA SER A 380 22.83 -3.04 16.93
C SER A 380 24.14 -3.12 16.16
N ASN A 381 25.20 -2.63 16.79
CA ASN A 381 26.57 -2.80 16.34
C ASN A 381 27.44 -3.63 17.29
N GLU A 382 26.90 -4.01 18.46
CA GLU A 382 27.66 -4.70 19.50
C GLU A 382 28.24 -6.02 19.02
N GLU A 383 27.52 -6.73 18.15
CA GLU A 383 27.94 -8.03 17.67
C GLU A 383 28.98 -7.95 16.55
N MET A 384 28.96 -6.90 15.73
CA MET A 384 29.80 -6.78 14.52
C MET A 384 30.93 -5.74 14.61
N LYS A 385 31.02 -4.96 15.70
CA LYS A 385 31.97 -3.83 15.88
C LYS A 385 33.42 -4.16 15.50
N ASP A 386 33.91 -5.34 15.88
CA ASP A 386 35.29 -5.79 15.65
C ASP A 386 35.40 -6.89 14.58
N SER A 387 34.30 -7.20 13.90
CA SER A 387 34.22 -8.32 12.96
C SER A 387 34.73 -7.94 11.57
N LYS A 388 35.73 -8.67 11.07
CA LYS A 388 36.17 -8.60 9.66
C LYS A 388 35.44 -9.66 8.85
N ILE A 389 34.19 -9.35 8.53
CA ILE A 389 33.31 -10.26 7.78
C ILE A 389 33.53 -10.11 6.27
N GLU A 390 33.60 -11.25 5.59
CA GLU A 390 33.66 -11.45 4.15
C GLU A 390 32.40 -12.21 3.70
N SER A 391 32.16 -12.26 2.38
CA SER A 391 31.02 -13.01 1.81
C SER A 391 31.05 -14.48 2.25
N GLU A 392 29.86 -15.04 2.47
CA GLU A 392 29.57 -16.46 2.41
C GLU A 392 30.04 -17.10 1.09
N LYS A 393 29.96 -16.34 -0.01
CA LYS A 393 30.49 -16.72 -1.32
C LYS A 393 31.98 -16.93 -1.23
N TRP A 394 32.28 -18.21 -1.09
CA TRP A 394 33.56 -18.89 -1.13
C TRP A 394 34.64 -18.07 -1.88
N ASN A 395 35.80 -17.90 -1.23
CA ASN A 395 36.93 -17.05 -1.62
C ASN A 395 37.40 -17.28 -3.08
N SER A 396 36.78 -16.60 -4.05
CA SER A 396 36.81 -16.64 -5.53
C SER A 396 37.99 -17.24 -6.35
N LYS A 397 38.76 -18.22 -5.85
CA LYS A 397 39.88 -18.90 -6.51
C LYS A 397 39.57 -20.33 -7.04
N LEU A 398 38.53 -20.98 -6.53
CA LEU A 398 37.98 -22.32 -6.80
C LEU A 398 36.53 -22.27 -7.32
N ASP A 399 35.95 -21.08 -7.53
CA ASP A 399 34.69 -21.00 -8.26
C ASP A 399 34.93 -21.36 -9.73
N TRP A 400 33.90 -21.85 -10.41
CA TRP A 400 34.01 -22.16 -11.82
C TRP A 400 34.35 -20.90 -12.61
N LYS A 401 35.47 -20.93 -13.33
CA LYS A 401 35.80 -19.92 -14.33
C LYS A 401 35.38 -20.45 -15.69
N SER A 402 34.79 -19.58 -16.51
CA SER A 402 34.61 -19.85 -17.94
C SER A 402 35.97 -20.21 -18.55
N GLY A 403 36.12 -21.47 -18.95
CA GLY A 403 37.40 -22.04 -19.41
C GLY A 403 38.07 -23.05 -18.46
N ASP A 404 37.52 -23.34 -17.27
CA ASP A 404 38.02 -24.43 -16.44
C ASP A 404 37.88 -25.77 -17.17
N SER A 405 38.96 -26.57 -17.18
CA SER A 405 38.92 -27.94 -17.70
C SER A 405 38.13 -28.88 -16.77
N GLU A 406 37.67 -30.01 -17.32
CA GLU A 406 36.99 -31.10 -16.58
C GLU A 406 37.72 -31.46 -15.28
N GLU A 407 39.05 -31.56 -15.36
CA GLU A 407 39.91 -31.97 -14.25
C GLU A 407 39.99 -30.90 -13.14
N ILE A 408 40.03 -29.62 -13.53
CA ILE A 408 40.01 -28.50 -12.59
C ILE A 408 38.68 -28.47 -11.85
N ARG A 409 37.56 -28.70 -12.56
CA ARG A 409 36.21 -28.76 -11.98
C ARG A 409 36.09 -29.90 -10.99
N LYS A 410 36.63 -31.09 -11.32
CA LYS A 410 36.64 -32.25 -10.42
C LYS A 410 37.43 -31.97 -9.13
N LYS A 411 38.63 -31.39 -9.24
CA LYS A 411 39.44 -30.98 -8.07
C LYS A 411 38.75 -29.91 -7.21
N LYS A 412 38.01 -28.99 -7.83
CA LYS A 412 37.21 -27.97 -7.12
C LYS A 412 36.03 -28.62 -6.38
N ASN A 413 35.27 -29.49 -7.05
CA ASN A 413 34.18 -30.26 -6.44
C ASN A 413 34.66 -31.13 -5.27
N ASP A 414 35.79 -31.82 -5.39
CA ASP A 414 36.35 -32.64 -4.31
C ASP A 414 36.71 -31.80 -3.08
N LYS A 415 37.21 -30.58 -3.28
CA LYS A 415 37.51 -29.66 -2.17
C LYS A 415 36.23 -29.13 -1.51
N ILE A 416 35.22 -28.78 -2.30
CA ILE A 416 33.91 -28.33 -1.80
C ILE A 416 33.26 -29.46 -0.96
N GLY A 417 33.28 -30.68 -1.47
CA GLY A 417 32.77 -31.87 -0.79
C GLY A 417 33.49 -32.21 0.52
N ARG A 418 34.70 -31.69 0.78
CA ARG A 418 35.44 -31.92 2.04
C ARG A 418 35.17 -30.88 3.12
N MET A 419 34.49 -29.77 2.80
CA MET A 419 34.22 -28.71 3.78
C MET A 419 33.27 -29.19 4.86
N LYS A 420 33.67 -29.10 6.13
CA LYS A 420 32.87 -29.47 7.30
C LYS A 420 32.43 -28.28 8.17
N LYS A 421 32.97 -27.09 7.90
CA LYS A 421 32.68 -25.83 8.59
C LYS A 421 32.77 -24.66 7.61
N TRP A 422 32.08 -23.57 7.92
CA TRP A 422 32.23 -22.30 7.18
C TRP A 422 33.62 -21.70 7.35
N TYR A 423 34.02 -20.89 6.37
CA TYR A 423 35.24 -20.11 6.44
C TYR A 423 35.18 -19.09 7.58
N SER A 424 36.23 -18.97 8.39
CA SER A 424 36.21 -18.23 9.66
C SER A 424 35.94 -16.73 9.57
N LYS A 425 35.96 -16.15 8.37
CA LYS A 425 35.56 -14.76 8.14
C LYS A 425 34.24 -14.61 7.40
N SER A 426 33.57 -15.68 7.00
CA SER A 426 32.30 -15.55 6.29
C SER A 426 31.19 -15.03 7.21
N GLU A 427 30.20 -14.35 6.63
CA GLU A 427 29.00 -13.92 7.38
C GLU A 427 28.23 -15.10 7.98
N PHE A 428 28.25 -16.26 7.32
CA PHE A 428 27.63 -17.50 7.86
C PHE A 428 28.38 -18.03 9.09
N PHE A 429 29.73 -18.00 9.08
CA PHE A 429 30.50 -18.36 10.27
C PHE A 429 30.27 -17.37 11.41
N PHE A 430 30.13 -16.08 11.11
CA PHE A 430 29.78 -15.08 12.10
C PHE A 430 28.44 -15.41 12.77
N VAL A 431 27.40 -15.74 11.99
CA VAL A 431 26.09 -16.09 12.55
C VAL A 431 26.17 -17.36 13.42
N GLU A 432 26.82 -18.43 12.93
CA GLU A 432 27.00 -19.65 13.72
C GLU A 432 27.77 -19.38 15.02
N SER A 433 28.93 -18.75 14.94
CA SER A 433 29.78 -18.52 16.11
C SER A 433 29.15 -17.60 17.16
N LYS A 434 28.30 -16.65 16.75
CA LYS A 434 27.70 -15.67 17.65
C LYS A 434 26.36 -16.10 18.22
N PHE A 435 25.55 -16.84 17.46
CA PHE A 435 24.16 -17.13 17.80
C PHE A 435 23.88 -18.59 18.13
N SER A 436 24.85 -19.49 17.96
CA SER A 436 24.78 -20.85 18.54
C SER A 436 24.98 -20.80 20.05
N SER A 437 24.08 -21.46 20.79
CA SER A 437 24.17 -21.69 22.24
C SER A 437 23.71 -23.12 22.57
N PRO A 438 24.12 -23.70 23.71
CA PRO A 438 23.67 -25.04 24.13
C PRO A 438 22.14 -25.16 24.21
N ASP A 439 21.46 -24.08 24.60
CA ASP A 439 20.00 -24.04 24.78
C ASP A 439 19.27 -23.57 23.50
N SER A 440 19.84 -23.86 22.33
CA SER A 440 19.24 -23.48 21.05
C SER A 440 19.66 -24.39 19.90
N ALA A 441 18.74 -24.63 18.99
CA ALA A 441 19.09 -25.14 17.66
C ALA A 441 19.23 -23.99 16.66
N LEU A 442 20.24 -24.09 15.79
CA LEU A 442 20.51 -23.19 14.68
C LEU A 442 20.52 -24.01 13.40
N PHE A 443 19.68 -23.61 12.46
CA PHE A 443 19.43 -24.26 11.17
C PHE A 443 19.86 -23.35 10.03
N CYS A 444 20.73 -23.81 9.14
CA CYS A 444 21.03 -23.17 7.87
C CYS A 444 19.94 -23.53 6.85
N ASP A 445 19.08 -22.58 6.54
CA ASP A 445 17.94 -22.75 5.62
C ASP A 445 18.19 -22.15 4.22
N ASP A 446 19.41 -21.69 3.95
CA ASP A 446 19.85 -21.19 2.64
C ASP A 446 19.59 -22.18 1.48
N LEU A 447 19.30 -21.64 0.29
CA LEU A 447 19.00 -22.26 -1.02
C LEU A 447 17.54 -22.72 -1.28
N GLU A 448 17.15 -22.55 -2.56
CA GLU A 448 15.88 -22.97 -3.20
C GLU A 448 14.63 -22.37 -2.54
N ASP A 449 13.99 -23.14 -1.67
CA ASP A 449 12.80 -22.76 -0.88
C ASP A 449 13.24 -22.31 0.51
N GLU A 450 14.02 -21.23 0.58
CA GLU A 450 14.53 -20.68 1.84
C GLU A 450 13.53 -19.70 2.49
N TRP A 451 13.38 -19.79 3.81
CA TRP A 451 12.68 -18.81 4.63
C TRP A 451 13.66 -17.78 5.22
N ALA A 452 14.91 -18.16 5.42
CA ALA A 452 16.00 -17.30 5.85
C ALA A 452 17.35 -17.98 5.54
N ASP A 453 18.47 -17.28 5.70
CA ASP A 453 19.78 -17.91 5.62
C ASP A 453 19.99 -18.83 6.83
N PHE A 454 19.62 -18.34 8.03
CA PHE A 454 19.57 -19.14 9.25
C PHE A 454 18.28 -18.96 10.04
N ILE A 455 17.87 -20.01 10.75
CA ILE A 455 16.75 -20.01 11.68
C ILE A 455 17.26 -20.54 13.02
N ARG A 456 17.07 -19.78 14.10
CA ARG A 456 17.37 -20.22 15.46
C ARG A 456 16.07 -20.48 16.21
N ILE A 457 16.00 -21.62 16.89
CA ILE A 457 14.89 -21.96 17.78
C ILE A 457 15.43 -22.12 19.21
N LYS A 458 14.73 -21.46 20.14
CA LYS A 458 14.87 -21.56 21.60
C LYS A 458 13.51 -21.91 22.20
N ASP A 459 13.48 -22.21 23.49
CA ASP A 459 12.24 -22.53 24.21
C ASP A 459 11.19 -21.40 24.14
N ASP A 460 11.62 -20.14 24.20
CA ASP A 460 10.75 -18.97 24.23
C ASP A 460 10.86 -18.08 22.97
N GLU A 461 11.62 -18.49 21.96
CA GLU A 461 11.92 -17.63 20.82
C GLU A 461 12.25 -18.39 19.53
N VAL A 462 11.77 -17.86 18.39
CA VAL A 462 12.31 -18.15 17.06
C VAL A 462 12.91 -16.89 16.43
N SER A 463 14.11 -17.01 15.86
CA SER A 463 14.81 -15.93 15.17
C SER A 463 15.16 -16.33 13.74
N PHE A 464 14.78 -15.53 12.75
CA PHE A 464 15.26 -15.67 11.37
C PHE A 464 16.40 -14.69 11.14
N PHE A 465 17.43 -15.12 10.41
CA PHE A 465 18.57 -14.30 10.03
C PHE A 465 18.66 -14.22 8.51
N VAL A 466 18.53 -13.01 7.97
CA VAL A 466 18.73 -12.70 6.56
C VAL A 466 20.04 -11.93 6.42
N CYS A 467 21.00 -12.56 5.76
CA CYS A 467 22.38 -12.11 5.66
C CYS A 467 22.62 -11.42 4.31
N LYS A 468 23.39 -10.33 4.33
CA LYS A 468 23.83 -9.69 3.09
C LYS A 468 25.20 -9.06 3.23
N TYR A 469 26.15 -9.67 2.51
CA TYR A 469 27.46 -9.09 2.31
C TYR A 469 27.56 -8.19 1.06
N LYS A 470 28.28 -7.06 1.20
CA LYS A 470 28.77 -6.23 0.11
C LYS A 470 30.22 -5.85 0.34
N LYS A 471 31.05 -5.91 -0.71
CA LYS A 471 32.42 -5.38 -0.67
C LYS A 471 32.37 -3.87 -0.44
N GLU A 472 33.18 -3.36 0.48
CA GLU A 472 33.32 -1.93 0.72
C GLU A 472 33.78 -1.25 -0.58
N LYS A 473 32.94 -0.36 -1.13
CA LYS A 473 33.33 0.59 -2.17
C LYS A 473 33.53 1.95 -1.50
N LYS A 474 34.54 2.71 -1.96
CA LYS A 474 34.88 4.04 -1.41
C LYS A 474 33.71 5.04 -1.41
N ASP A 475 32.70 4.82 -2.25
CA ASP A 475 31.45 5.56 -2.26
C ASP A 475 30.28 4.59 -2.46
N SER A 476 29.21 4.78 -1.67
CA SER A 476 27.89 4.12 -1.80
C SER A 476 27.77 2.65 -1.37
N ALA A 477 27.55 2.42 -0.08
CA ALA A 477 26.57 1.41 0.33
C ALA A 477 25.18 2.01 0.04
N SER A 478 24.67 1.74 -1.17
CA SER A 478 23.47 2.39 -1.71
C SER A 478 22.22 1.94 -0.95
N ALA A 479 21.21 2.81 -0.86
CA ALA A 479 19.90 2.43 -0.30
C ALA A 479 19.30 1.19 -1.00
N SER A 480 19.67 0.93 -2.26
CA SER A 480 19.27 -0.27 -3.00
C SER A 480 19.78 -1.56 -2.36
N ASP A 481 21.00 -1.58 -1.80
CA ASP A 481 21.53 -2.80 -1.17
C ASP A 481 20.75 -3.13 0.11
N PHE A 482 20.36 -2.09 0.86
CA PHE A 482 19.52 -2.24 2.03
C PHE A 482 18.07 -2.63 1.66
N GLN A 483 17.56 -2.07 0.58
CA GLN A 483 16.24 -2.43 0.04
C GLN A 483 16.16 -3.90 -0.37
N ASP A 484 17.21 -4.43 -1.01
CA ASP A 484 17.21 -5.83 -1.46
C ASP A 484 17.16 -6.81 -0.27
N VAL A 485 17.94 -6.59 0.79
CA VAL A 485 17.92 -7.45 2.00
C VAL A 485 16.63 -7.30 2.80
N VAL A 486 16.11 -6.08 2.94
CA VAL A 486 14.81 -5.83 3.58
C VAL A 486 13.68 -6.49 2.79
N GLY A 487 13.72 -6.44 1.45
CA GLY A 487 12.75 -7.12 0.59
C GLY A 487 12.74 -8.64 0.79
N GLN A 488 13.91 -9.26 0.94
CA GLN A 488 14.02 -10.70 1.22
C GLN A 488 13.43 -11.05 2.60
N ALA A 489 13.75 -10.27 3.63
CA ALA A 489 13.21 -10.48 4.98
C ALA A 489 11.69 -10.33 5.03
N LEU A 490 11.16 -9.28 4.41
CA LEU A 490 9.73 -9.01 4.41
C LEU A 490 8.93 -10.03 3.60
N LYS A 491 9.49 -10.56 2.50
CA LYS A 491 8.89 -11.68 1.75
C LYS A 491 8.65 -12.90 2.64
N ASN A 492 9.59 -13.19 3.54
CA ASN A 492 9.56 -14.38 4.39
C ASN A 492 8.95 -14.15 5.77
N LEU A 493 8.49 -12.94 6.06
CA LEU A 493 7.90 -12.57 7.34
C LEU A 493 6.66 -13.42 7.68
N GLY A 494 5.86 -13.80 6.67
CA GLY A 494 4.71 -14.70 6.83
C GLY A 494 5.10 -16.13 7.24
N ASN A 495 6.32 -16.57 6.93
CA ASN A 495 6.80 -17.92 7.27
C ASN A 495 7.21 -18.05 8.75
N MET A 496 7.12 -16.98 9.55
CA MET A 496 7.27 -17.05 11.01
C MET A 496 6.04 -17.62 11.73
N LEU A 497 4.95 -17.86 10.99
CA LEU A 497 3.75 -18.56 11.44
C LEU A 497 3.48 -19.77 10.53
N PRO A 498 4.40 -20.76 10.47
CA PRO A 498 4.27 -21.87 9.55
C PRO A 498 3.19 -22.85 9.98
N SER A 499 2.62 -23.59 9.02
CA SER A 499 1.79 -24.76 9.28
C SER A 499 2.65 -25.98 9.65
N HIS A 500 2.03 -26.99 10.26
CA HIS A 500 2.69 -28.27 10.56
C HIS A 500 3.31 -28.92 9.30
N GLU A 501 2.60 -28.89 8.17
CA GLU A 501 3.10 -29.43 6.90
C GLU A 501 4.35 -28.67 6.40
N GLN A 502 4.36 -27.35 6.55
CA GLN A 502 5.51 -26.51 6.19
C GLN A 502 6.73 -26.84 7.04
N LEU A 503 6.55 -27.06 8.34
CA LEU A 503 7.62 -27.46 9.26
C LEU A 503 8.15 -28.86 8.95
N GLY A 504 7.28 -29.82 8.60
CA GLY A 504 7.71 -31.16 8.18
C GLY A 504 8.65 -31.13 6.97
N LYS A 505 8.33 -30.33 5.94
CA LYS A 505 9.22 -30.14 4.78
C LYS A 505 10.57 -29.52 5.16
N LYS A 506 10.59 -28.64 6.16
CA LYS A 506 11.82 -28.04 6.68
C LYS A 506 12.66 -29.01 7.49
N GLN A 507 12.04 -29.87 8.30
CA GLN A 507 12.74 -30.93 9.02
C GLN A 507 13.58 -31.78 8.06
N GLU A 508 12.98 -32.26 6.97
CA GLU A 508 13.69 -33.05 5.95
C GLU A 508 14.87 -32.30 5.32
N LYS A 509 14.76 -30.98 5.16
CA LYS A 509 15.84 -30.13 4.65
C LYS A 509 16.93 -29.96 5.70
N TRP A 510 16.59 -29.72 6.96
CA TRP A 510 17.54 -29.44 8.04
C TRP A 510 18.31 -30.68 8.52
N SER A 511 17.77 -31.89 8.36
CA SER A 511 18.49 -33.14 8.59
C SER A 511 19.62 -33.39 7.57
N LYS A 512 19.69 -32.62 6.48
CA LYS A 512 20.67 -32.81 5.39
C LYS A 512 21.89 -31.89 5.54
N LYS A 513 22.87 -32.12 4.66
CA LYS A 513 24.04 -31.24 4.49
C LYS A 513 23.72 -30.06 3.57
N HIS A 514 24.50 -28.98 3.70
CA HIS A 514 24.35 -27.80 2.86
C HIS A 514 24.95 -28.04 1.46
N SER A 515 24.10 -27.97 0.43
CA SER A 515 24.50 -28.04 -0.98
C SER A 515 25.39 -29.26 -1.28
N ARG A 516 26.52 -29.03 -1.97
CA ARG A 516 27.56 -30.03 -2.28
C ARG A 516 28.63 -30.15 -1.20
N THR A 517 28.44 -29.55 -0.02
CA THR A 517 29.42 -29.56 1.07
C THR A 517 29.14 -30.68 2.07
N ASN A 518 30.06 -30.87 3.02
CA ASN A 518 29.87 -31.73 4.19
C ASN A 518 29.47 -30.94 5.45
N ILE A 519 29.03 -29.68 5.30
CA ILE A 519 28.57 -28.83 6.40
C ILE A 519 27.15 -29.27 6.78
N PRO A 520 26.89 -29.68 8.04
CA PRO A 520 25.54 -29.96 8.51
C PRO A 520 24.65 -28.72 8.44
N ARG A 521 23.36 -28.86 8.11
CA ARG A 521 22.43 -27.73 8.18
C ARG A 521 21.95 -27.44 9.60
N ALA A 522 21.98 -28.41 10.51
CA ALA A 522 21.67 -28.20 11.91
C ALA A 522 22.93 -28.33 12.78
N ASN A 523 23.03 -27.53 13.83
CA ASN A 523 24.06 -27.69 14.87
C ASN A 523 23.67 -28.70 15.97
N VAL A 524 22.54 -29.39 15.81
CA VAL A 524 21.99 -30.42 16.71
C VAL A 524 21.77 -31.73 15.95
N ASP A 525 21.59 -32.83 16.68
CA ASP A 525 21.26 -34.13 16.09
C ASP A 525 19.79 -34.20 15.61
N GLU A 526 19.47 -35.23 14.83
CA GLU A 526 18.16 -35.37 14.18
C GLU A 526 16.99 -35.49 15.16
N GLN A 527 17.17 -36.17 16.30
CA GLN A 527 16.15 -36.25 17.35
C GLN A 527 15.86 -34.87 17.96
N SER A 528 16.92 -34.08 18.20
CA SER A 528 16.79 -32.71 18.68
C SER A 528 16.09 -31.80 17.66
N ILE A 529 16.27 -32.01 16.35
CA ILE A 529 15.57 -31.22 15.32
C ILE A 529 14.05 -31.32 15.53
N GLU A 530 13.53 -32.53 15.71
CA GLU A 530 12.10 -32.76 15.91
C GLU A 530 11.61 -32.10 17.21
N GLU A 531 12.39 -32.17 18.28
CA GLU A 531 12.07 -31.52 19.55
C GLU A 531 11.97 -29.99 19.40
N TYR A 532 12.95 -29.36 18.76
CA TYR A 532 12.93 -27.90 18.55
C TYR A 532 11.81 -27.46 17.59
N ILE A 533 11.45 -28.26 16.59
CA ILE A 533 10.27 -27.99 15.76
C ILE A 533 8.99 -28.02 16.60
N LYS A 534 8.81 -29.03 17.45
CA LYS A 534 7.67 -29.11 18.38
C LYS A 534 7.64 -27.94 19.36
N LYS A 535 8.80 -27.50 19.85
CA LYS A 535 8.92 -26.29 20.70
C LYS A 535 8.45 -25.05 19.96
N TRP A 536 8.80 -24.88 18.69
CA TRP A 536 8.29 -23.78 17.88
C TRP A 536 6.77 -23.88 17.71
N GLU A 537 6.23 -25.05 17.36
CA GLU A 537 4.78 -25.26 17.22
C GLU A 537 4.00 -24.93 18.50
N CYS A 538 4.45 -25.45 19.64
CA CYS A 538 3.83 -25.18 20.94
C CYS A 538 4.02 -23.71 21.36
N GLY A 539 5.20 -23.16 21.10
CA GLY A 539 5.57 -21.78 21.40
C GLY A 539 4.68 -20.76 20.70
N MET A 540 4.29 -21.01 19.44
CA MET A 540 3.39 -20.10 18.71
C MET A 540 2.02 -19.88 19.40
N MET A 541 1.60 -20.79 20.27
CA MET A 541 0.38 -20.66 21.07
C MET A 541 0.59 -19.89 22.38
N GLN A 542 1.84 -19.60 22.76
CA GLN A 542 2.20 -18.94 24.01
C GLN A 542 2.30 -17.42 23.82
N PRO A 543 1.65 -16.60 24.67
CA PRO A 543 1.71 -15.14 24.58
C PRO A 543 3.13 -14.56 24.69
N MET A 544 4.02 -15.25 25.39
CA MET A 544 5.40 -14.80 25.67
C MET A 544 6.40 -15.23 24.60
N PHE A 545 6.00 -16.08 23.64
CA PHE A 545 6.91 -16.58 22.61
C PHE A 545 7.30 -15.47 21.64
N LYS A 546 8.59 -15.22 21.55
CA LYS A 546 9.14 -14.13 20.75
C LYS A 546 9.46 -14.61 19.35
N LYS A 547 9.08 -13.81 18.35
CA LYS A 547 9.50 -14.00 16.97
C LYS A 547 10.41 -12.85 16.62
N ARG A 548 11.59 -13.10 16.05
CA ARG A 548 12.55 -12.05 15.69
C ARG A 548 13.01 -12.17 14.25
N MET A 549 12.96 -11.08 13.50
CA MET A 549 13.52 -10.96 12.16
C MET A 549 14.82 -10.18 12.23
N CYS A 550 15.94 -10.85 11.99
CA CYS A 550 17.28 -10.29 12.09
C CYS A 550 17.86 -10.04 10.68
N LEU A 551 18.28 -8.81 10.40
CA LEU A 551 19.10 -8.49 9.24
C LEU A 551 20.57 -8.47 9.66
N VAL A 552 21.44 -9.18 8.95
CA VAL A 552 22.89 -9.20 9.20
C VAL A 552 23.58 -8.55 8.00
N VAL A 553 24.08 -7.33 8.17
CA VAL A 553 24.60 -6.52 7.04
C VAL A 553 25.92 -5.86 7.37
N ASN A 554 26.91 -5.99 6.47
CA ASN A 554 28.26 -5.45 6.69
C ASN A 554 28.50 -4.04 6.12
N PHE A 555 27.52 -3.50 5.40
CA PHE A 555 27.63 -2.26 4.63
C PHE A 555 26.89 -1.07 5.27
N LEU A 556 26.28 -1.27 6.44
CA LEU A 556 25.73 -0.21 7.28
C LEU A 556 26.61 -0.06 8.52
N ASN A 557 26.93 1.18 8.86
CA ASN A 557 27.53 1.54 10.15
C ASN A 557 26.50 2.31 10.96
N LYS A 558 26.18 1.82 12.17
CA LYS A 558 25.14 2.39 13.03
C LYS A 558 25.47 3.82 13.43
N ASP A 559 26.68 4.05 13.93
CA ASP A 559 27.08 5.35 14.47
C ASP A 559 27.12 6.44 13.39
N ASP A 560 27.67 6.12 12.21
CA ASP A 560 27.67 7.00 11.05
C ASP A 560 26.25 7.35 10.61
N PHE A 561 25.35 6.34 10.56
CA PHE A 561 23.99 6.56 10.13
C PHE A 561 23.20 7.40 11.15
N VAL A 562 23.34 7.12 12.44
CA VAL A 562 22.74 7.92 13.53
C VAL A 562 23.21 9.39 13.45
N ASN A 563 24.51 9.60 13.23
CA ASN A 563 25.08 10.95 13.12
C ASN A 563 24.56 11.70 11.87
N GLN A 564 24.42 11.01 10.73
CA GLN A 564 23.82 11.58 9.52
C GLN A 564 22.37 12.03 9.77
N ILE A 565 21.57 11.20 10.42
CA ILE A 565 20.17 11.53 10.74
C ILE A 565 20.07 12.71 11.72
N LYS A 566 20.90 12.74 12.78
CA LYS A 566 20.94 13.88 13.71
C LYS A 566 21.30 15.18 13.01
N LYS A 567 22.26 15.14 12.09
CA LYS A 567 22.63 16.30 11.27
C LYS A 567 21.45 16.76 10.42
N MET A 568 20.76 15.84 9.74
CA MET A 568 19.57 16.16 8.95
C MET A 568 18.44 16.76 9.77
N GLN A 569 18.17 16.24 10.97
CA GLN A 569 17.19 16.81 11.89
C GLN A 569 17.53 18.27 12.25
N ASN A 570 18.80 18.57 12.48
CA ASN A 570 19.25 19.93 12.77
C ASN A 570 19.18 20.85 11.54
N ASP A 571 19.54 20.35 10.36
CA ASP A 571 19.47 21.09 9.10
C ASP A 571 18.00 21.43 8.76
N PHE A 572 17.08 20.49 8.99
CA PHE A 572 15.63 20.69 8.80
C PHE A 572 15.09 21.78 9.74
N LYS A 573 15.47 21.78 11.02
CA LYS A 573 15.11 22.84 11.98
C LYS A 573 15.63 24.23 11.59
N LYS A 574 16.74 24.29 10.82
CA LYS A 574 17.38 25.53 10.39
C LYS A 574 17.00 25.97 8.98
N ASN A 575 16.04 25.30 8.33
CA ASN A 575 15.61 25.55 6.94
C ASN A 575 16.78 25.56 5.93
N VAL A 576 17.80 24.71 6.14
CA VAL A 576 18.95 24.60 5.24
C VAL A 576 18.59 23.74 4.03
N LYS A 577 19.00 24.14 2.81
CA LYS A 577 18.77 23.35 1.58
C LYS A 577 19.38 21.95 1.71
N SER A 578 18.57 20.93 1.42
CA SER A 578 18.99 19.52 1.43
C SER A 578 20.13 19.25 0.44
N THR A 579 21.08 18.39 0.82
CA THR A 579 22.19 17.92 -0.02
C THR A 579 21.93 16.50 -0.53
N ASN A 580 22.56 16.07 -1.64
CA ASN A 580 22.44 14.69 -2.15
C ASN A 580 22.79 13.60 -1.12
N LYS A 581 23.69 13.88 -0.15
CA LYS A 581 24.01 12.94 0.94
C LYS A 581 22.84 12.78 1.93
N ASN A 582 22.07 13.83 2.16
CA ASN A 582 20.87 13.79 2.99
C ASN A 582 19.75 12.95 2.33
N GLU A 583 19.67 12.94 1.00
CA GLU A 583 18.67 12.15 0.27
C GLU A 583 18.86 10.63 0.45
N TYR A 584 20.10 10.13 0.36
CA TYR A 584 20.38 8.70 0.55
C TYR A 584 20.14 8.22 1.99
N ALA A 585 20.52 9.03 2.98
CA ALA A 585 20.26 8.73 4.39
C ALA A 585 18.75 8.71 4.68
N PHE A 586 17.99 9.64 4.11
CA PHE A 586 16.52 9.65 4.20
C PHE A 586 15.90 8.38 3.62
N GLN A 587 16.38 7.95 2.44
CA GLN A 587 15.90 6.73 1.79
C GLN A 587 16.18 5.47 2.64
N LYS A 588 17.37 5.36 3.24
CA LYS A 588 17.68 4.27 4.18
C LYS A 588 16.78 4.29 5.41
N LEU A 589 16.51 5.47 5.96
CA LEU A 589 15.61 5.62 7.11
C LEU A 589 14.19 5.20 6.75
N TRP A 590 13.72 5.52 5.55
CA TRP A 590 12.43 5.07 5.07
C TRP A 590 12.38 3.54 4.96
N ILE A 591 13.36 2.92 4.29
CA ILE A 591 13.47 1.45 4.18
C ILE A 591 13.50 0.79 5.58
N LEU A 592 14.23 1.37 6.53
CA LEU A 592 14.26 0.91 7.92
C LEU A 592 12.87 1.00 8.57
N SER A 593 12.17 2.12 8.39
CA SER A 593 10.82 2.30 8.92
C SER A 593 9.83 1.28 8.36
N MET A 594 9.92 0.96 7.06
CA MET A 594 9.11 -0.07 6.41
C MET A 594 9.35 -1.43 7.06
N PHE A 595 10.63 -1.80 7.22
CA PHE A 595 11.01 -3.06 7.84
C PHE A 595 10.50 -3.18 9.28
N VAL A 596 10.76 -2.17 10.10
CA VAL A 596 10.35 -2.14 11.52
C VAL A 596 8.83 -2.20 11.64
N ASN A 597 8.10 -1.37 10.91
CA ASN A 597 6.64 -1.32 10.99
C ASN A 597 6.01 -2.64 10.53
N ALA A 598 6.48 -3.23 9.43
CA ALA A 598 5.98 -4.52 8.95
C ALA A 598 6.21 -5.65 9.97
N CYS A 599 7.37 -5.70 10.63
CA CYS A 599 7.64 -6.68 11.69
C CYS A 599 6.69 -6.50 12.88
N LEU A 600 6.57 -5.28 13.40
CA LEU A 600 5.74 -4.98 14.57
C LEU A 600 4.25 -5.26 14.31
N GLN A 601 3.79 -5.07 13.07
CA GLN A 601 2.40 -5.32 12.67
C GLN A 601 1.94 -6.76 12.87
N ILE A 602 2.85 -7.74 12.80
CA ILE A 602 2.54 -9.16 13.00
C ILE A 602 3.18 -9.72 14.28
N ASN A 603 3.52 -8.84 15.22
CA ASN A 603 4.16 -9.16 16.49
C ASN A 603 5.51 -9.90 16.31
N VAL A 604 6.34 -9.39 15.39
CA VAL A 604 7.72 -9.82 15.19
C VAL A 604 8.65 -8.69 15.60
N GLU A 605 9.66 -8.99 16.39
CA GLU A 605 10.70 -8.06 16.81
C GLU A 605 11.72 -7.86 15.66
N PRO A 606 11.89 -6.64 15.13
CA PRO A 606 12.94 -6.37 14.16
C PRO A 606 14.29 -6.21 14.84
N ARG A 607 15.37 -6.72 14.23
CA ARG A 607 16.75 -6.48 14.67
C ARG A 607 17.66 -6.30 13.47
N ILE A 608 18.51 -5.28 13.49
CA ILE A 608 19.49 -5.02 12.43
C ILE A 608 20.87 -5.09 13.06
N ILE A 609 21.62 -6.12 12.69
CA ILE A 609 23.01 -6.34 13.14
C ILE A 609 23.92 -5.78 12.05
N CYS A 610 24.69 -4.75 12.39
CA CYS A 610 25.50 -3.97 11.46
C CYS A 610 26.80 -3.47 12.13
N LYS A 611 27.66 -2.75 11.41
CA LYS A 611 28.94 -2.26 11.95
C LYS A 611 28.81 -1.11 12.94
#